data_AF-A0A3A8NFJ1-F1
#
_entry.id   AF-A0A3A8NFJ1-F1
#
_cell.length_a   1.000
_cell.length_b   1.000
_cell.length_c   1.000
_cell.angle_alpha   90.00
_cell.angle_beta   90.00
_cell.angle_gamma   90.00
#
_symmetry.space_group_name_H-M   'P 1'
#
loop_
_entity.id
_entity.type
_entity.pdbx_description
1 polymer ?
#
loop_
_entity_poly.entity_id
_entity_poly.type
_entity_poly.pdbx_seq_one_letter_code
_entity_poly.pdbx_strand_id
1 'polypeptide(L)'
;MSPPDHPPLDTVAIVASVKASAEKTWKESVDTKRGNPADAGFISWDTRLSDPLPMTWPLVEPTFAFYAYARGMNPMRLRDGEFVGPTWARITWSAQGPKLELTRMDTRLTSHGVQGVRPLRKEELEALKVKPLEALLGPRTKATDQQLKSYYCLQRSVGNIPPEAVTAHAAFFEWLGCGP
;
A
#
# COMPACT_ATOMS: atom_id res chain seq x y z
N MET A 1 -18.51 -27.27 -21.28
CA MET A 1 -17.77 -26.06 -21.70
C MET A 1 -16.66 -25.87 -20.70
N SER A 2 -15.41 -26.10 -21.10
CA SER A 2 -14.26 -25.78 -20.24
C SER A 2 -14.17 -24.26 -20.06
N PRO A 3 -13.74 -23.75 -18.89
CA PRO A 3 -13.47 -22.32 -18.75
C PRO A 3 -12.38 -21.93 -19.75
N PRO A 4 -12.40 -20.71 -20.30
CA PRO A 4 -11.27 -20.23 -21.07
C PRO A 4 -10.02 -20.26 -20.17
N ASP A 5 -9.01 -21.02 -20.59
CA ASP A 5 -7.67 -21.06 -19.99
C ASP A 5 -7.00 -19.70 -20.19
N HIS A 6 -7.38 -18.71 -19.37
CA HIS A 6 -6.57 -17.52 -19.23
C HIS A 6 -5.23 -17.95 -18.60
N PRO A 7 -4.09 -17.56 -19.19
CA PRO A 7 -2.81 -17.83 -18.57
C PRO A 7 -2.81 -17.26 -17.14
N PRO A 8 -2.17 -17.96 -16.18
CA PRO A 8 -2.12 -17.48 -14.81
C PRO A 8 -1.56 -16.06 -14.77
N LEU A 9 -2.23 -15.18 -14.03
CA LEU A 9 -1.85 -13.78 -13.89
C LEU A 9 -0.45 -13.69 -13.28
N ASP A 10 0.45 -12.98 -13.95
CA ASP A 10 1.77 -12.64 -13.40
C ASP A 10 1.63 -11.50 -12.39
N THR A 11 1.36 -11.87 -11.14
CA THR A 11 1.16 -10.94 -10.02
C THR A 11 2.40 -10.08 -9.75
N VAL A 12 3.60 -10.59 -10.04
CA VAL A 12 4.86 -9.85 -9.86
C VAL A 12 4.95 -8.73 -10.90
N ALA A 13 4.68 -9.04 -12.16
CA ALA A 13 4.65 -8.04 -13.23
C ALA A 13 3.56 -6.98 -12.98
N ILE A 14 2.39 -7.38 -12.45
CA ILE A 14 1.30 -6.46 -12.11
C ILE A 14 1.76 -5.47 -11.03
N VAL A 15 2.28 -5.97 -9.90
CA VAL A 15 2.74 -5.09 -8.80
C VAL A 15 3.89 -4.19 -9.26
N ALA A 16 4.80 -4.70 -10.08
CA ALA A 16 5.87 -3.90 -10.67
C ALA A 16 5.33 -2.77 -11.57
N SER A 17 4.30 -3.05 -12.38
CA SER A 17 3.64 -2.05 -13.23
C SER A 17 2.97 -0.95 -12.40
N VAL A 18 2.25 -1.31 -11.33
CA VAL A 18 1.63 -0.35 -10.41
C VAL A 18 2.69 0.54 -9.76
N LYS A 19 3.79 -0.06 -9.27
CA LYS A 19 4.90 0.67 -8.67
C LYS A 19 5.55 1.64 -9.67
N ALA A 20 5.82 1.19 -10.89
CA ALA A 20 6.37 2.04 -11.95
C ALA A 20 5.43 3.21 -12.29
N SER A 21 4.11 2.97 -12.32
CA SER A 21 3.12 4.03 -12.52
C SER A 21 3.17 5.06 -11.39
N ALA A 22 3.24 4.61 -10.14
CA ALA A 22 3.35 5.51 -8.98
C ALA A 22 4.62 6.36 -9.05
N GLU A 23 5.79 5.73 -9.29
CA GLU A 23 7.09 6.42 -9.35
C GLU A 23 7.17 7.43 -10.50
N LYS A 24 6.61 7.08 -11.67
CA LYS A 24 6.54 7.99 -12.81
C LYS A 24 5.69 9.23 -12.46
N THR A 25 4.47 9.02 -11.98
CA THR A 25 3.57 10.14 -11.65
C THR A 25 4.08 10.97 -10.48
N TRP A 26 4.74 10.37 -9.50
CA TRP A 26 5.42 11.10 -8.41
C TRP A 26 6.39 12.15 -8.95
N LYS A 27 7.30 11.75 -9.86
CA LYS A 27 8.30 12.64 -10.46
C LYS A 27 7.68 13.77 -11.30
N GLU A 28 6.56 13.48 -11.96
CA GLU A 28 5.90 14.45 -12.86
C GLU A 28 4.97 15.41 -12.11
N SER A 29 4.35 14.99 -11.01
CA SER A 29 3.13 15.61 -10.49
C SER A 29 3.19 16.02 -9.02
N VAL A 30 4.18 15.56 -8.25
CA VAL A 30 4.33 15.93 -6.84
C VAL A 30 5.41 16.99 -6.73
N ASP A 31 5.03 18.14 -6.18
CA ASP A 31 5.93 19.29 -6.06
C ASP A 31 6.91 19.07 -4.89
N THR A 32 7.98 18.32 -5.15
CA THR A 32 9.09 18.08 -4.21
C THR A 32 9.86 19.36 -3.84
N LYS A 33 9.61 20.48 -4.52
CA LYS A 33 10.27 21.77 -4.27
C LYS A 33 9.49 22.68 -3.31
N ARG A 34 8.22 22.36 -3.00
CA ARG A 34 7.37 23.12 -2.06
C ARG A 34 7.06 22.37 -0.77
N GLY A 35 8.07 21.72 -0.18
CA GLY A 35 7.96 21.21 1.19
C GLY A 35 7.60 22.33 2.17
N ASN A 36 6.89 21.99 3.25
CA ASN A 36 6.48 22.96 4.27
C ASN A 36 7.70 23.70 4.85
N PRO A 37 7.75 25.05 4.80
CA PRO A 37 8.85 25.82 5.39
C PRO A 37 9.01 25.64 6.91
N ALA A 38 7.98 25.14 7.61
CA ALA A 38 8.02 24.82 9.03
C ALA A 38 8.80 23.53 9.35
N ASP A 39 9.06 22.68 8.35
CA ASP A 39 10.00 21.57 8.47
C ASP A 39 11.40 22.17 8.48
N ALA A 40 11.90 22.55 9.67
CA ALA A 40 13.10 23.36 9.94
C ALA A 40 14.45 22.76 9.46
N GLY A 41 14.42 21.82 8.52
CA GLY A 41 15.53 21.30 7.76
C GLY A 41 14.96 20.51 6.59
N PHE A 42 15.55 20.67 5.41
CA PHE A 42 15.21 19.98 4.16
C PHE A 42 14.75 18.52 4.42
N ILE A 43 13.52 18.17 4.03
CA ILE A 43 13.03 16.78 4.01
C ILE A 43 13.12 16.28 2.58
N SER A 44 13.86 15.19 2.37
CA SER A 44 13.83 14.43 1.12
C SER A 44 12.62 13.51 1.15
N TRP A 45 11.71 13.67 0.21
CA TRP A 45 10.48 12.90 0.11
C TRP A 45 10.58 11.83 -0.98
N ASP A 46 10.10 10.63 -0.66
CA ASP A 46 9.96 9.50 -1.56
C ASP A 46 8.53 8.97 -1.54
N THR A 47 8.12 8.33 -2.64
CA THR A 47 6.85 7.60 -2.68
C THR A 47 7.01 6.16 -2.21
N ARG A 48 6.04 5.69 -1.42
CA ARG A 48 5.82 4.28 -1.12
C ARG A 48 4.44 3.86 -1.60
N LEU A 49 4.23 2.56 -1.68
CA LEU A 49 2.99 1.96 -2.13
C LEU A 49 2.49 0.99 -1.06
N SER A 50 1.19 0.99 -0.78
CA SER A 50 0.57 -0.05 0.02
C SER A 50 0.51 -1.36 -0.77
N ASP A 51 0.34 -2.46 -0.05
CA ASP A 51 -0.12 -3.72 -0.64
C ASP A 51 -1.54 -3.57 -1.23
N PRO A 52 -1.96 -4.48 -2.14
CA PRO A 52 -3.27 -4.40 -2.77
C PRO A 52 -4.39 -4.49 -1.73
N LEU A 53 -5.41 -3.66 -1.84
CA LEU A 53 -6.61 -3.73 -1.02
C LEU A 53 -7.80 -4.05 -1.92
N PRO A 54 -8.62 -5.06 -1.59
CA PRO A 54 -9.76 -5.41 -2.43
C PRO A 54 -10.79 -4.27 -2.42
N MET A 55 -11.28 -3.87 -3.59
CA MET A 55 -12.28 -2.80 -3.71
C MET A 55 -13.64 -3.18 -3.09
N THR A 56 -13.92 -4.47 -3.00
CA THR A 56 -15.11 -5.03 -2.35
C THR A 56 -14.70 -6.17 -1.42
N TRP A 57 -15.45 -6.34 -0.32
CA TRP A 57 -15.25 -7.48 0.56
C TRP A 57 -16.59 -8.11 0.98
N PRO A 58 -16.78 -9.43 0.80
CA PRO A 58 -15.92 -10.37 0.06
C PRO A 58 -15.68 -9.95 -1.39
N LEU A 59 -14.61 -10.47 -2.02
CA LEU A 59 -14.23 -10.11 -3.38
C LEU A 59 -15.31 -10.55 -4.38
N VAL A 60 -16.03 -9.58 -4.97
CA VAL A 60 -17.02 -9.84 -6.04
C VAL A 60 -16.35 -9.82 -7.40
N GLU A 61 -15.49 -8.82 -7.62
CA GLU A 61 -14.67 -8.67 -8.82
C GLU A 61 -13.20 -8.56 -8.41
N PRO A 62 -12.26 -9.09 -9.21
CA PRO A 62 -10.82 -9.05 -8.93
C PRO A 62 -10.24 -7.65 -9.20
N THR A 63 -10.73 -6.67 -8.46
CA THR A 63 -10.36 -5.26 -8.53
C THR A 63 -9.74 -4.82 -7.22
N PHE A 64 -8.54 -4.22 -7.31
CA PHE A 64 -7.71 -3.87 -6.17
C PHE A 64 -7.25 -2.42 -6.25
N ALA A 65 -7.21 -1.76 -5.10
CA ALA A 65 -6.61 -0.45 -4.94
C ALA A 65 -5.23 -0.57 -4.28
N PHE A 66 -4.30 0.26 -4.74
CA PHE A 66 -3.00 0.50 -4.14
C PHE A 66 -2.93 1.97 -3.78
N TYR A 67 -2.48 2.29 -2.57
CA TYR A 67 -2.36 3.66 -2.10
C TYR A 67 -0.91 4.08 -2.14
N ALA A 68 -0.62 5.17 -2.85
CA ALA A 68 0.70 5.75 -2.89
C ALA A 68 0.78 6.88 -1.85
N TYR A 69 1.77 6.80 -0.97
CA TYR A 69 1.95 7.73 0.14
C TYR A 69 3.39 8.21 0.26
N ALA A 70 3.55 9.41 0.79
CA ALA A 70 4.86 10.05 0.94
C ALA A 70 5.55 9.61 2.24
N ARG A 71 6.84 9.29 2.15
CA ARG A 71 7.73 9.12 3.30
C ARG A 71 8.91 10.05 3.15
N GLY A 72 9.31 10.67 4.26
CA GLY A 72 10.37 11.66 4.26
C GLY A 72 11.52 11.27 5.18
N MET A 73 12.72 11.71 4.82
CA MET A 73 13.88 11.69 5.70
C MET A 73 14.56 13.04 5.74
N ASN A 74 15.14 13.40 6.87
CA ASN A 74 15.95 14.61 6.99
C ASN A 74 17.43 14.21 6.87
N PRO A 75 18.11 14.47 5.74
CA PRO A 75 19.51 14.09 5.56
C PRO A 75 20.46 14.84 6.50
N MET A 76 20.03 15.96 7.08
CA MET A 76 20.83 16.77 8.00
C MET A 76 20.69 16.33 9.46
N ARG A 77 19.73 15.46 9.80
CA ARG A 77 19.48 14.98 11.16
C ARG A 77 19.12 13.51 11.16
N LEU A 78 19.99 12.69 11.74
CA LEU A 78 19.68 11.29 12.02
C LEU A 78 18.57 11.21 13.08
N ARG A 79 17.52 10.46 12.78
CA ARG A 79 16.38 10.18 13.66
C ARG A 79 16.00 8.72 13.53
N ASP A 80 15.52 8.12 14.62
CA ASP A 80 15.02 6.74 14.65
C ASP A 80 13.59 6.65 14.09
N GLY A 81 13.37 7.19 12.89
CA GLY A 81 12.06 7.19 12.25
C GLY A 81 12.00 7.98 10.95
N GLU A 82 10.92 7.77 10.22
CA GLU A 82 10.64 8.42 8.94
C GLU A 82 9.49 9.41 9.10
N PHE A 83 9.59 10.56 8.44
CA PHE A 83 8.47 11.47 8.33
C PHE A 83 7.35 10.80 7.53
N VAL A 84 6.13 10.91 8.02
CA VAL A 84 4.93 10.46 7.32
C VAL A 84 4.35 11.68 6.60
N GLY A 85 4.12 11.55 5.31
CA GLY A 85 3.45 12.57 4.50
C GLY A 85 2.04 12.11 4.08
N PRO A 86 1.43 12.80 3.12
CA PRO A 86 0.09 12.45 2.66
C PRO A 86 0.05 11.16 1.83
N THR A 87 -1.12 10.54 1.81
CA THR A 87 -1.54 9.68 0.72
C THR A 87 -1.83 10.54 -0.50
N TRP A 88 -0.97 10.46 -1.52
CA TRP A 88 -0.99 11.39 -2.65
C TRP A 88 -1.68 10.82 -3.89
N ALA A 89 -1.86 9.49 -3.97
CA ALA A 89 -2.67 8.88 -5.01
C ALA A 89 -3.26 7.53 -4.59
N ARG A 90 -4.30 7.13 -5.32
CA ARG A 90 -4.86 5.78 -5.35
C ARG A 90 -4.73 5.25 -6.77
N ILE A 91 -4.21 4.03 -6.92
CA ILE A 91 -4.10 3.33 -8.20
C ILE A 91 -5.00 2.10 -8.15
N THR A 92 -5.95 2.02 -9.05
CA THR A 92 -6.86 0.87 -9.18
C THR A 92 -6.38 -0.03 -10.31
N TRP A 93 -6.40 -1.33 -10.08
CA TRP A 93 -6.13 -2.37 -11.08
C TRP A 93 -7.27 -3.39 -11.05
N SER A 94 -7.74 -3.83 -12.22
CA SER A 94 -8.73 -4.89 -12.37
C SER A 94 -8.18 -6.02 -13.24
N ALA A 95 -8.43 -7.27 -12.85
CA ALA A 95 -8.07 -8.41 -13.68
C ALA A 95 -8.96 -8.56 -14.95
N GLN A 96 -10.13 -7.91 -14.98
CA GLN A 96 -11.06 -7.97 -16.12
C GLN A 96 -10.66 -7.00 -17.25
N GLY A 97 -9.93 -5.94 -16.90
CA GLY A 97 -9.38 -4.97 -17.85
C GLY A 97 -8.09 -4.42 -17.24
N PRO A 98 -6.91 -4.85 -17.69
CA PRO A 98 -5.62 -4.62 -17.02
C PRO A 98 -5.14 -3.16 -17.07
N LYS A 99 -6.04 -2.20 -17.27
CA LYS A 99 -5.75 -0.78 -17.22
C LYS A 99 -5.55 -0.35 -15.78
N LEU A 100 -4.46 0.36 -15.54
CA LEU A 100 -4.23 1.06 -14.29
C LEU A 100 -4.94 2.41 -14.33
N GLU A 101 -5.75 2.68 -13.31
CA GLU A 101 -6.39 3.98 -13.13
C GLU A 101 -5.81 4.69 -11.92
N LEU A 102 -5.10 5.79 -12.15
CA LEU A 102 -4.49 6.59 -11.10
C LEU A 102 -5.38 7.81 -10.80
N THR A 103 -5.82 7.92 -9.55
CA THR A 103 -6.52 9.09 -9.01
C THR A 103 -5.58 9.84 -8.07
N ARG A 104 -5.32 11.12 -8.33
CA ARG A 104 -4.54 11.97 -7.41
C ARG A 104 -5.39 12.36 -6.20
N MET A 105 -4.75 12.41 -5.04
CA MET A 105 -5.34 12.79 -3.75
C MET A 105 -4.65 14.08 -3.27
N ASP A 106 -3.91 14.08 -2.15
CA ASP A 106 -3.19 15.26 -1.69
C ASP A 106 -1.71 15.24 -2.13
N THR A 107 -1.36 16.12 -3.05
CA THR A 107 0.01 16.25 -3.58
C THR A 107 0.87 17.26 -2.82
N ARG A 108 0.36 17.86 -1.74
CA ARG A 108 1.12 18.82 -0.92
C ARG A 108 1.96 18.09 0.12
N LEU A 109 3.27 18.14 -0.05
CA LEU A 109 4.22 17.46 0.84
C LEU A 109 4.37 18.21 2.16
N THR A 110 3.51 17.83 3.11
CA THR A 110 3.55 18.30 4.49
C THR A 110 3.74 17.12 5.43
N SER A 111 4.55 17.28 6.48
CA SER A 111 4.69 16.25 7.49
C SER A 111 3.43 16.13 8.35
N HIS A 112 2.90 14.91 8.44
CA HIS A 112 1.81 14.53 9.34
C HIS A 112 2.32 13.93 10.66
N GLY A 113 3.65 13.83 10.83
CA GLY A 113 4.29 13.22 11.99
C GLY A 113 5.52 12.39 11.63
N VAL A 114 6.01 11.63 12.61
CA VAL A 114 7.16 10.73 12.47
C VAL A 114 6.74 9.33 12.87
N GLN A 115 7.00 8.35 12.01
CA GLN A 115 6.84 6.93 12.30
C GLN A 115 8.16 6.37 12.79
N GLY A 116 8.19 5.91 14.04
CA GLY A 116 9.35 5.20 14.60
C GLY A 116 9.53 3.82 13.95
N VAL A 117 10.77 3.35 13.93
CA VAL A 117 11.13 2.01 13.47
C VAL A 117 11.38 1.09 14.67
N ARG A 118 11.04 -0.20 14.52
CA ARG A 118 11.45 -1.24 15.47
C ARG A 118 11.88 -2.50 14.73
N PRO A 119 12.76 -3.33 15.32
CA PRO A 119 13.01 -4.66 14.81
C PRO A 119 11.73 -5.49 14.75
N LEU A 120 11.61 -6.29 13.70
CA LEU A 120 10.54 -7.27 13.56
C LEU A 120 10.89 -8.56 14.30
N ARG A 121 9.87 -9.20 14.87
CA ARG A 121 9.98 -10.53 15.48
C ARG A 121 10.02 -11.60 14.39
N LYS A 122 10.49 -12.81 14.72
CA LYS A 122 10.61 -13.90 13.75
C LYS A 122 9.25 -14.25 13.11
N GLU A 123 8.20 -14.24 13.91
CA GLU A 123 6.84 -14.55 13.48
C GLU A 123 6.31 -13.48 12.50
N GLU A 124 6.71 -12.22 12.69
CA GLU A 124 6.37 -11.11 11.80
C GLU A 124 7.10 -11.23 10.47
N LEU A 125 8.37 -11.66 10.47
CA LEU A 125 9.12 -11.93 9.25
C LEU A 125 8.48 -13.05 8.42
N GLU A 126 7.95 -14.09 9.06
CA GLU A 126 7.21 -15.15 8.36
C GLU A 126 5.91 -14.62 7.75
N ALA A 127 5.17 -13.76 8.46
CA ALA A 127 3.98 -13.12 7.92
C ALA A 127 4.30 -12.32 6.65
N LEU A 128 5.44 -11.61 6.61
CA LEU A 128 5.86 -10.81 5.45
C LEU A 128 6.20 -11.63 4.18
N LYS A 129 6.34 -12.96 4.27
CA LYS A 129 6.54 -13.82 3.10
C LYS A 129 5.28 -14.02 2.27
N VAL A 130 4.11 -13.64 2.80
CA VAL A 130 2.83 -13.71 2.09
C VAL A 130 2.90 -12.80 0.87
N LYS A 131 2.50 -13.32 -0.29
CA LYS A 131 2.27 -12.55 -1.51
C LYS A 131 0.79 -12.18 -1.58
N PRO A 132 0.40 -10.97 -1.14
CA PRO A 132 -1.01 -10.65 -0.88
C PRO A 132 -1.88 -10.75 -2.13
N LEU A 133 -1.39 -10.29 -3.29
CA LEU A 133 -2.19 -10.36 -4.53
C LEU A 133 -2.48 -11.80 -4.95
N GLU A 134 -1.49 -12.68 -4.89
CA GLU A 134 -1.66 -14.12 -5.18
C GLU A 134 -2.65 -14.75 -4.20
N ALA A 135 -2.50 -14.46 -2.91
CA ALA A 135 -3.38 -14.99 -1.86
C ALA A 135 -4.82 -14.47 -1.95
N LEU A 136 -5.03 -13.23 -2.40
CA LEU A 136 -6.36 -12.64 -2.60
C LEU A 136 -7.06 -13.16 -3.86
N LEU A 137 -6.31 -13.43 -4.92
CA LEU A 137 -6.83 -14.00 -6.18
C LEU A 137 -7.01 -15.52 -6.11
N GLY A 138 -6.29 -16.19 -5.20
CA GLY A 138 -6.33 -17.64 -5.03
C GLY A 138 -7.53 -18.16 -4.23
N PRO A 139 -7.62 -19.49 -4.03
CA PRO A 139 -8.69 -20.11 -3.28
C PRO A 139 -8.76 -19.63 -1.81
N ARG A 140 -9.98 -19.32 -1.38
CA ARG A 140 -10.32 -18.91 -0.01
C ARG A 140 -10.39 -20.12 0.93
N THR A 141 -9.26 -20.48 1.53
CA THR A 141 -9.18 -21.52 2.56
C THR A 141 -8.96 -20.89 3.93
N LYS A 142 -9.29 -21.61 5.02
CA LYS A 142 -9.01 -21.13 6.39
C LYS A 142 -7.53 -20.76 6.59
N ALA A 143 -6.61 -21.49 5.95
CA ALA A 143 -5.18 -21.21 6.03
C ALA A 143 -4.80 -19.92 5.29
N THR A 144 -5.27 -19.75 4.06
CA THR A 144 -5.08 -18.51 3.26
C THR A 144 -5.64 -17.29 3.99
N ASP A 145 -6.83 -17.44 4.56
CA ASP A 145 -7.51 -16.39 5.32
C ASP A 145 -6.70 -15.97 6.55
N GLN A 146 -6.17 -16.93 7.29
CA GLN A 146 -5.32 -16.65 8.45
C GLN A 146 -4.00 -15.96 8.06
N GLN A 147 -3.39 -16.37 6.93
CA GLN A 147 -2.19 -15.73 6.40
C GLN A 147 -2.44 -14.26 6.04
N LEU A 148 -3.53 -13.98 5.33
CA LEU A 148 -3.92 -12.61 4.98
C LEU A 148 -4.20 -11.77 6.24
N LYS A 149 -4.89 -12.34 7.24
CA LYS A 149 -5.11 -11.66 8.52
C LYS A 149 -3.81 -11.25 9.20
N SER A 150 -2.91 -12.20 9.41
CA SER A 150 -1.61 -11.94 10.04
C SER A 150 -0.81 -10.89 9.25
N TYR A 151 -0.81 -10.99 7.92
CA TYR A 151 -0.09 -10.07 7.04
C TYR A 151 -0.63 -8.63 7.12
N TYR A 152 -1.92 -8.41 6.84
CA TYR A 152 -2.47 -7.06 6.80
C TYR A 152 -2.54 -6.41 8.18
N CYS A 153 -2.77 -7.18 9.25
CA CYS A 153 -2.70 -6.64 10.60
C CYS A 153 -1.28 -6.20 10.97
N LEU A 154 -0.25 -6.96 10.55
CA LEU A 154 1.14 -6.52 10.69
C LEU A 154 1.40 -5.24 9.89
N GLN A 155 1.07 -5.22 8.59
CA GLN A 155 1.26 -4.05 7.72
C GLN A 155 0.57 -2.79 8.29
N ARG A 156 -0.62 -2.94 8.86
CA ARG A 156 -1.32 -1.86 9.56
C ARG A 156 -0.56 -1.40 10.80
N SER A 157 -0.13 -2.33 11.66
CA SER A 157 0.56 -2.02 12.92
C SER A 157 1.90 -1.30 12.73
N VAL A 158 2.60 -1.56 11.62
CA VAL A 158 3.87 -0.90 11.26
C VAL A 158 3.66 0.36 10.41
N GLY A 159 2.40 0.74 10.16
CA GLY A 159 2.03 1.98 9.49
C GLY A 159 2.17 1.96 7.96
N ASN A 160 2.28 0.79 7.31
CA ASN A 160 2.38 0.68 5.85
C ASN A 160 1.02 0.79 5.13
N ILE A 161 -0.07 0.92 5.88
CA ILE A 161 -1.42 1.12 5.37
C ILE A 161 -1.90 2.50 5.84
N PRO A 162 -2.13 3.45 4.91
CA PRO A 162 -2.63 4.77 5.28
C PRO A 162 -4.02 4.73 5.95
N PRO A 163 -4.33 5.65 6.89
CA PRO A 163 -5.64 5.68 7.55
C PRO A 163 -6.82 5.84 6.60
N GLU A 164 -6.66 6.58 5.51
CA GLU A 164 -7.71 6.77 4.51
C GLU A 164 -8.04 5.45 3.81
N ALA A 165 -7.03 4.59 3.59
CA ALA A 165 -7.22 3.27 3.02
C ALA A 165 -7.98 2.33 3.98
N VAL A 166 -7.71 2.42 5.28
CA VAL A 166 -8.47 1.66 6.30
C VAL A 166 -9.95 2.05 6.25
N THR A 167 -10.23 3.35 6.14
CA THR A 167 -11.59 3.89 6.07
C THR A 167 -12.30 3.49 4.77
N ALA A 168 -11.62 3.61 3.63
CA ALA A 168 -12.18 3.29 2.31
C ALA A 168 -12.45 1.78 2.12
N HIS A 169 -11.73 0.92 2.85
CA HIS A 169 -11.84 -0.54 2.76
C HIS A 169 -12.39 -1.15 4.05
N ALA A 170 -13.31 -0.46 4.74
CA ALA A 170 -13.80 -0.81 6.07
C ALA A 170 -14.23 -2.27 6.21
N ALA A 171 -15.02 -2.80 5.27
CA ALA A 171 -15.49 -4.18 5.30
C ALA A 171 -14.34 -5.22 5.29
N PHE A 172 -13.26 -4.94 4.57
CA PHE A 172 -12.07 -5.80 4.56
C PHE A 172 -11.37 -5.74 5.91
N PHE A 173 -11.16 -4.54 6.47
CA PHE A 173 -10.50 -4.38 7.77
C PHE A 173 -11.32 -4.89 8.96
N GLU A 174 -12.65 -4.80 8.88
CA GLU A 174 -13.56 -5.43 9.83
C GLU A 174 -13.41 -6.96 9.80
N TRP A 175 -13.40 -7.55 8.60
CA TRP A 175 -13.17 -8.99 8.45
C TRP A 175 -11.79 -9.45 8.94
N LEU A 176 -10.75 -8.63 8.70
CA LEU A 176 -9.41 -8.92 9.19
C LEU A 176 -9.42 -9.08 10.72
N GLY A 177 -10.22 -8.26 11.41
CA GLY A 177 -10.37 -8.31 12.85
C GLY A 177 -9.07 -7.98 13.59
N CYS A 178 -8.25 -7.10 13.02
CA CYS A 178 -7.04 -6.62 13.68
C CYS A 178 -7.46 -5.94 14.99
N GLY A 179 -7.09 -6.52 16.12
CA GLY A 179 -7.34 -5.91 17.43
C GLY A 179 -6.77 -4.48 17.50
N PRO A 180 -7.27 -3.66 18.44
CA PRO A 180 -6.71 -2.34 18.71
C PRO A 180 -5.25 -2.42 19.15
#